data_AF-A0A843HR04-F1
#
_entry.id   AF-A0A843HR04-F1
#
_cell.length_a   1.000
_cell.length_b   1.000
_cell.length_c   1.000
_cell.angle_alpha   90.00
_cell.angle_beta   90.00
_cell.angle_gamma   90.00
#
_symmetry.space_group_name_H-M   'P 1'
#
loop_
_entity.id
_entity.type
_entity.pdbx_description
1 polymer ?
#
loop_
_entity_poly.entity_id
_entity_poly.type
_entity_poly.pdbx_seq_one_letter_code
_entity_poly.pdbx_strand_id
1 'polypeptide(L)' 'VNYAVEELGMKVEKVERVPGDNALTEYFSYKFSTEIKNCIRLYPHKHKTEGFFICKLVKI' A
#
# COMPACT_ATOMS: atom_id res chain seq x y z
N VAL A 1 6.52 4.92 1.20
CA VAL A 1 6.47 3.44 1.27
C VAL A 1 7.46 2.81 0.30
N ASN A 2 7.39 3.06 -1.02
CA ASN A 2 8.32 2.44 -1.98
C ASN A 2 9.80 2.61 -1.59
N TYR A 3 10.22 3.85 -1.28
CA TYR A 3 11.57 4.15 -0.79
C TYR A 3 11.99 3.31 0.43
N ALA A 4 11.07 3.06 1.38
CA ALA A 4 11.39 2.26 2.57
C ALA A 4 11.64 0.79 2.22
N VAL A 5 10.92 0.27 1.22
CA VAL A 5 11.08 -1.12 0.75
C VAL A 5 12.37 -1.27 -0.05
N GLU A 6 12.65 -0.32 -0.96
CA GLU A 6 13.79 -0.41 -1.88
C GLU A 6 15.13 -0.04 -1.21
N GLU A 7 15.14 0.97 -0.35
CA GLU A 7 16.39 1.56 0.16
C GLU A 7 16.66 1.25 1.63
N LEU A 8 15.62 0.96 2.43
CA LEU A 8 15.75 0.81 3.89
C LEU A 8 15.59 -0.63 4.38
N GLY A 9 15.47 -1.61 3.46
CA GLY A 9 15.36 -3.03 3.81
C GLY A 9 14.09 -3.40 4.57
N MET A 10 12.98 -2.67 4.35
CA MET A 10 11.68 -2.97 4.94
C MET A 10 10.86 -3.89 4.03
N LYS A 11 9.95 -4.67 4.62
CA LYS A 11 8.97 -5.49 3.89
C LYS A 11 7.54 -5.04 4.13
N VAL A 12 6.67 -5.32 3.15
CA VAL A 12 5.23 -5.04 3.27
C VAL A 12 4.46 -6.32 3.60
N GLU A 13 3.86 -6.34 4.79
CA GLU A 13 2.91 -7.39 5.15
C GLU A 13 1.49 -7.04 4.70
N LYS A 14 0.71 -8.09 4.43
CA LYS A 14 -0.70 -7.95 4.08
C LYS A 14 -1.48 -7.31 5.23
N VAL A 15 -2.21 -6.25 4.92
CA VAL A 15 -3.17 -5.66 5.84
C VAL A 15 -4.47 -6.46 5.76
N GLU A 16 -4.87 -7.09 6.87
CA GLU A 16 -6.12 -7.82 6.97
C GLU A 16 -7.20 -6.99 7.65
N ARG A 17 -8.48 -7.35 7.41
CA ARG A 17 -9.66 -6.81 8.12
C ARG A 17 -9.92 -5.31 7.93
N VAL A 18 -9.35 -4.69 6.90
CA VAL A 18 -9.70 -3.33 6.48
C VAL A 18 -10.44 -3.39 5.14
N PRO A 19 -11.65 -2.81 5.03
CA PRO A 19 -12.38 -2.79 3.77
C PRO A 19 -11.76 -1.75 2.83
N GLY A 20 -10.97 -2.19 1.85
CA GLY A 20 -10.33 -1.31 0.89
C GLY A 20 -9.79 -2.03 -0.34
N ASP A 21 -9.40 -1.26 -1.35
CA ASP A 21 -8.79 -1.80 -2.57
C ASP A 21 -7.28 -2.01 -2.35
N ASN A 22 -6.69 -2.98 -3.05
CA ASN A 22 -5.23 -3.12 -3.09
C ASN A 22 -4.60 -1.83 -3.65
N ALA A 23 -3.43 -1.48 -3.12
CA ALA A 23 -2.68 -0.33 -3.60
C ALA A 23 -2.15 -0.53 -5.02
N LEU A 24 -1.93 0.59 -5.71
CA LEU A 24 -1.40 0.61 -7.06
C LEU A 24 0.07 0.21 -7.08
N THR A 25 0.45 -0.69 -7.98
CA THR A 25 1.84 -1.07 -8.24
C THR A 25 2.47 -0.25 -9.38
N GLU A 26 1.68 0.61 -10.04
CA GLU A 26 2.15 1.54 -11.06
C GLU A 26 1.37 2.87 -10.98
N TYR A 27 2.07 3.99 -11.10
CA TYR A 27 1.47 5.33 -11.11
C TYR A 27 2.34 6.29 -11.94
N PHE A 28 1.75 7.03 -12.88
CA PHE A 28 2.48 7.94 -13.78
C PHE A 28 3.71 7.27 -14.45
N SER A 29 3.54 6.04 -14.94
CA SER A 29 4.61 5.23 -15.55
C SER A 29 5.76 4.81 -14.61
N TYR A 30 5.68 5.14 -13.32
CA TYR A 30 6.58 4.61 -12.30
C TYR A 30 6.04 3.28 -11.79
N LYS A 31 6.89 2.25 -11.86
CA LYS A 31 6.62 0.93 -11.29
C LYS A 31 7.16 0.89 -9.87
N PHE A 32 6.33 0.38 -8.96
CA PHE A 32 6.69 0.17 -7.57
C PHE A 32 7.02 -1.29 -7.29
N SER A 33 7.62 -1.56 -6.13
CA SER A 33 7.75 -2.93 -5.64
C SER A 33 6.40 -3.65 -5.65
N THR A 34 6.40 -4.90 -6.13
CA THR A 34 5.18 -5.73 -6.18
C THR A 34 4.59 -5.98 -4.79
N GLU A 35 5.37 -5.81 -3.72
CA GLU A 35 4.90 -5.89 -2.34
C GLU A 35 3.91 -4.78 -1.97
N ILE A 36 3.92 -3.64 -2.67
CA ILE A 36 2.98 -2.55 -2.44
C ILE A 36 1.53 -3.00 -2.57
N LYS A 37 1.23 -4.01 -3.41
CA LYS A 37 -0.14 -4.57 -3.56
C LYS A 37 -0.76 -5.05 -2.25
N ASN A 38 0.06 -5.32 -1.22
CA ASN A 38 -0.38 -5.75 0.11
C ASN A 38 -0.92 -4.60 0.98
N CYS A 39 -0.68 -3.36 0.56
CA CYS A 39 -1.25 -2.17 1.17
C CYS A 39 -2.69 -1.94 0.72
N ILE A 40 -3.43 -1.18 1.53
CA ILE A 40 -4.84 -0.88 1.32
C ILE A 40 -5.03 0.59 1.02
N ARG A 41 -5.87 0.89 0.03
CA ARG A 41 -6.31 2.24 -0.32
C ARG A 41 -7.81 2.36 -0.13
N LEU A 42 -8.20 3.38 0.64
CA LEU A 42 -9.58 3.76 0.85
C LEU A 42 -9.92 4.93 -0.08
N TYR A 43 -11.05 4.79 -0.77
CA TYR A 43 -11.64 5.80 -1.64
C TYR A 43 -12.99 6.25 -1.08
N PRO A 44 -13.26 7.56 -0.97
CA PRO A 44 -14.51 8.05 -0.39
C PRO A 44 -15.77 7.53 -1.07
N HIS A 45 -15.77 7.54 -2.40
CA HIS A 45 -16.90 7.11 -3.22
C HIS A 45 -17.14 5.59 -3.23
N LYS A 46 -16.19 4.78 -2.73
CA LYS A 46 -16.33 3.31 -2.65
C LYS A 46 -16.56 2.80 -1.23
N HIS A 47 -15.86 3.40 -0.26
CA HIS A 47 -15.74 2.83 1.09
C HIS A 47 -16.52 3.61 2.15
N LYS A 48 -17.17 4.74 1.78
CA LYS A 48 -17.90 5.61 2.72
C LYS A 48 -17.00 6.11 3.86
N THR A 49 -15.72 6.30 3.58
CA THR A 49 -14.70 6.84 4.48
C THR A 49 -14.08 8.09 3.86
N GLU A 50 -13.15 8.72 4.57
CA GLU A 50 -12.21 9.63 3.93
C GLU A 50 -11.17 8.86 3.10
N GLY A 51 -10.49 9.57 2.21
CA GLY A 51 -9.41 9.00 1.41
C GLY A 51 -8.22 8.67 2.30
N PHE A 52 -7.79 7.41 2.30
CA PHE A 52 -6.71 6.97 3.18
C PHE A 52 -5.84 5.89 2.54
N PHE A 53 -4.63 5.73 3.05
CA PHE A 53 -3.66 4.76 2.58
C PHE A 53 -2.98 4.07 3.75
N ILE A 54 -2.98 2.74 3.75
CA ILE A 54 -2.55 1.91 4.88
C ILE A 54 -1.53 0.89 4.38
N CYS A 55 -0.35 0.90 5.00
CA CYS A 55 0.67 -0.13 4.78
C CYS A 55 1.19 -0.61 6.14
N LYS A 56 1.34 -1.94 6.27
CA LYS A 56 2.04 -2.54 7.40
C LYS A 56 3.49 -2.83 6.98
N LEU A 57 4.42 -2.04 7.52
CA LEU A 57 5.85 -2.20 7.27
C LEU A 57 6.51 -2.97 8.41
N VAL A 58 7.37 -3.93 8.05
CA VAL A 58 8.15 -4.73 9.00
C VAL A 58 9.63 -4.56 8.67
N LYS A 59 10.42 -4.28 9.71
CA LYS A 59 11.88 -4.22 9.61
C LYS A 59 12.44 -5.64 9.61
N ILE A 60 13.36 -5.90 8.68
CA ILE A 60 14.15 -7.14 8.62
C ILE A 60 15.35 -7.03 9.57
#